data_AF-A0A937TY53-F1
#
_entry.id   AF-A0A937TY53-F1
#
_cell.length_a   1.000
_cell.length_b   1.000
_cell.length_c   1.000
_cell.angle_alpha   90.00
_cell.angle_beta   90.00
_cell.angle_gamma   90.00
#
_symmetry.space_group_name_H-M   'P 1'
#
loop_
_entity.id
_entity.type
_entity.pdbx_description
1 polymer ?
#
loop_
_entity_poly.entity_id
_entity_poly.type
_entity_poly.pdbx_seq_one_letter_code
_entity_poly.pdbx_strand_id
1 'polypeptide(L)'
;MFASTRSQRSVLCFPATVTNLFVMDADGKNMRCLSSGQVNEINPCVLDDGRVIYMRWEYVDKGFGNAQSLWAIRPDGSGSDHVYKNNLVRPGSMTNARSIPDSRLIVAIAAGHHGGMAGPVVLIDNRRNRRNAQGLTNLTPEISYPGMNTMPRRGGPFREPYPFSEKFFLVSHMPAGVKRNKGADYGIYTLDAWGNRTELYRDPDLSCHQPTPLRPRPRPTMIAPVDAVGAKDPQGLATMFLLDVYQGLKGIERGRVRYVRVMEAMNLSWYDTYRAGKQGDGTGMQASAVSLGGDVARKKVYGVATVHDDGSAYFTVPAKKNIFFQALDEDYMELHRMRTFINLMPGEDRSCIGCHEVRRKAPNLKRAIPMAMARPVEALQPQPGDTGPRAVHYALDVQPILDKNCVSCHSGKVPKGDLDLTGELTGLWNRSYENLTKKALVSYLHTCSYGSSHVPLEPPVTFGSHRSKMIERIRKAPCKSKITRNDFIKIVTWIDANAPYYGTHRGKKNLRWKDEADFRPLPLAGK
;
A
#
# COMPACT_ATOMS: atom_id res chain seq x y z
N MET A 1 -10.08 9.67 18.99
CA MET A 1 -9.12 9.18 17.98
C MET A 1 -8.72 10.35 17.09
N PHE A 2 -7.46 10.47 16.72
CA PHE A 2 -6.91 11.58 15.95
C PHE A 2 -5.76 11.12 15.04
N ALA A 3 -5.42 11.90 14.03
CA ALA A 3 -4.24 11.66 13.19
C ALA A 3 -3.03 12.41 13.76
N SER A 4 -1.87 11.78 13.83
CA SER A 4 -0.66 12.40 14.39
C SER A 4 0.62 11.88 13.74
N THR A 5 1.65 12.72 13.74
CA THR A 5 2.99 12.42 13.22
C THR A 5 3.92 11.76 14.25
N ARG A 6 3.41 11.47 15.45
CA ARG A 6 4.16 10.83 16.56
C ARG A 6 4.74 9.46 16.23
N SER A 7 4.36 8.84 15.10
CA SER A 7 4.98 7.61 14.61
C SER A 7 6.40 7.81 14.06
N GLN A 8 6.86 9.06 13.92
CA GLN A 8 8.22 9.41 13.46
C GLN A 8 8.58 8.86 12.07
N ARG A 9 7.59 8.82 11.18
CA ARG A 9 7.71 8.32 9.81
C ARG A 9 7.67 9.43 8.77
N SER A 10 8.29 9.18 7.63
CA SER A 10 8.36 10.08 6.49
C SER A 10 7.79 9.44 5.24
N VAL A 11 7.24 10.28 4.37
CA VAL A 11 6.67 9.86 3.10
C VAL A 11 7.79 9.33 2.18
N LEU A 12 7.52 8.23 1.49
CA LEU A 12 8.53 7.54 0.65
C LEU A 12 8.99 8.38 -0.55
N CYS A 13 8.14 9.28 -1.06
CA CYS A 13 8.36 10.02 -2.30
C CYS A 13 8.75 11.49 -2.13
N PHE A 14 8.56 12.04 -0.94
CA PHE A 14 8.80 13.45 -0.63
C PHE A 14 9.12 13.57 0.86
N PRO A 15 10.06 14.43 1.29
CA PRO A 15 10.45 14.55 2.69
C PRO A 15 9.41 15.26 3.56
N ALA A 16 8.18 14.74 3.60
CA ALA A 16 7.11 15.15 4.51
C ALA A 16 6.93 14.12 5.63
N THR A 17 6.35 14.58 6.74
CA THR A 17 5.95 13.71 7.84
C THR A 17 4.73 12.88 7.45
N VAL A 18 4.65 11.68 8.01
CA VAL A 18 3.50 10.77 7.89
C VAL A 18 2.64 10.89 9.13
N THR A 19 1.34 10.93 8.91
CA THR A 19 0.33 10.79 9.95
C THR A 19 -0.18 9.36 10.03
N ASN A 20 -0.37 8.86 11.26
CA ASN A 20 -1.07 7.62 11.56
C ASN A 20 -2.17 7.89 12.60
N LEU A 21 -3.05 6.91 12.83
CA LEU A 21 -4.18 7.03 13.75
C LEU A 21 -3.74 6.73 15.17
N PHE A 22 -4.15 7.57 16.11
CA PHE A 22 -3.90 7.45 17.54
C PHE A 22 -5.20 7.54 18.33
N VAL A 23 -5.23 6.86 19.46
CA VAL A 23 -6.29 7.01 20.47
C VAL A 23 -5.64 7.27 21.83
N MET A 24 -6.37 7.96 22.69
CA MET A 24 -6.01 8.26 24.07
C MET A 24 -7.29 8.34 24.89
N ASP A 25 -7.16 8.28 26.20
CA ASP A 25 -8.28 8.48 27.12
C ASP A 25 -8.74 9.94 27.11
N ALA A 26 -9.93 10.20 27.67
CA ALA A 26 -10.49 11.55 27.71
C ALA A 26 -9.62 12.54 28.51
N ASP A 27 -8.81 12.04 29.46
CA ASP A 27 -7.85 12.83 30.24
C ASP A 27 -6.47 13.00 29.56
N GLY A 28 -6.33 12.49 28.32
CA GLY A 28 -5.10 12.55 27.53
C GLY A 28 -4.07 11.46 27.84
N LYS A 29 -4.33 10.55 28.79
CA LYS A 29 -3.44 9.42 29.11
C LYS A 29 -3.58 8.27 28.13
N ASN A 30 -2.71 7.27 28.29
CA ASN A 30 -2.75 5.98 27.57
C ASN A 30 -2.78 6.11 26.04
N MET A 31 -2.06 7.11 25.52
CA MET A 31 -1.97 7.32 24.09
C MET A 31 -1.30 6.13 23.39
N ARG A 32 -1.96 5.60 22.36
CA ARG A 32 -1.45 4.48 21.56
C ARG A 32 -1.68 4.69 20.06
N CYS A 33 -0.71 4.28 19.27
CA CYS A 33 -0.81 4.23 17.81
C CYS A 33 -1.64 3.01 17.38
N LEU A 34 -2.61 3.21 16.50
CA LEU A 34 -3.55 2.20 16.03
C LEU A 34 -3.25 1.68 14.64
N SER A 35 -2.54 2.45 13.83
CA SER A 35 -2.29 2.10 12.43
C SER A 35 -0.82 2.24 12.10
N SER A 36 -0.36 1.49 11.09
CA SER A 36 1.06 1.41 10.74
C SER A 36 1.38 1.80 9.31
N GLY A 37 0.48 2.50 8.63
CA GLY A 37 0.64 2.91 7.24
C GLY A 37 1.99 3.58 6.95
N GLN A 38 2.56 3.23 5.79
CA GLN A 38 3.84 3.76 5.29
C GLN A 38 3.77 5.23 4.91
N VAL A 39 2.57 5.71 4.64
CA VAL A 39 2.27 7.05 4.15
C VAL A 39 1.04 7.55 4.92
N ASN A 40 0.51 8.74 4.58
CA ASN A 40 -0.53 9.40 5.34
C ASN A 40 -1.83 8.61 5.50
N GLU A 41 -2.28 8.56 6.74
CA GLU A 41 -3.61 8.12 7.17
C GLU A 41 -4.30 9.26 7.92
N ILE A 42 -5.36 9.81 7.34
CA ILE A 42 -5.97 11.07 7.81
C ILE A 42 -7.49 11.07 7.72
N ASN A 43 -8.08 12.14 8.25
CA ASN A 43 -9.53 12.38 8.32
C ASN A 43 -10.31 11.21 8.95
N PRO A 44 -9.92 10.73 10.15
CA PRO A 44 -10.68 9.68 10.83
C PRO A 44 -12.09 10.19 11.20
N CYS A 45 -13.09 9.35 10.97
CA CYS A 45 -14.48 9.59 11.38
C CYS A 45 -15.09 8.29 11.91
N VAL A 46 -15.85 8.36 13.01
CA VAL A 46 -16.58 7.20 13.53
C VAL A 46 -17.84 7.00 12.69
N LEU A 47 -18.00 5.82 12.11
CA LEU A 47 -19.19 5.37 11.40
C LEU A 47 -20.26 4.90 12.40
N ASP A 48 -21.52 4.86 11.97
CA ASP A 48 -22.65 4.42 12.79
C ASP A 48 -22.51 2.96 13.26
N ASP A 49 -21.79 2.13 12.48
CA ASP A 49 -21.46 0.75 12.83
C ASP A 49 -20.29 0.60 13.83
N GLY A 50 -19.77 1.72 14.35
CA GLY A 50 -18.73 1.76 15.37
C GLY A 50 -17.29 1.70 14.83
N ARG A 51 -17.10 1.40 13.53
CA ARG A 51 -15.76 1.44 12.92
C ARG A 51 -15.32 2.88 12.70
N VAL A 52 -14.02 3.08 12.58
CA VAL A 52 -13.44 4.37 12.20
C VAL A 52 -13.02 4.32 10.74
N ILE A 53 -13.69 5.10 9.89
CA ILE A 53 -13.31 5.33 8.49
C ILE A 53 -12.22 6.39 8.40
N TYR A 54 -11.31 6.25 7.46
CA TYR A 54 -10.23 7.20 7.23
C TYR A 54 -9.71 7.09 5.79
N MET A 55 -9.01 8.12 5.31
CA MET A 55 -8.28 8.06 4.06
C MET A 55 -6.89 7.50 4.29
N ARG A 56 -6.45 6.57 3.44
CA ARG A 56 -5.09 6.00 3.43
C ARG A 56 -4.46 6.09 2.06
N TRP A 57 -3.18 6.47 2.01
CA TRP A 57 -2.38 6.45 0.78
C TRP A 57 -1.84 5.03 0.50
N GLU A 58 -1.88 4.61 -0.76
CA GLU A 58 -1.63 3.22 -1.20
C GLU A 58 -0.52 3.14 -2.24
N TYR A 59 0.73 2.92 -1.81
CA TYR A 59 1.89 2.87 -2.70
C TYR A 59 2.50 1.48 -2.90
N VAL A 60 1.92 0.43 -2.30
CA VAL A 60 2.42 -0.95 -2.50
C VAL A 60 2.27 -1.32 -3.97
N ASP A 61 3.41 -1.35 -4.66
CA ASP A 61 3.53 -1.56 -6.10
C ASP A 61 2.53 -0.70 -6.91
N LYS A 62 2.32 0.57 -6.54
CA LYS A 62 1.42 1.53 -7.19
C LYS A 62 2.10 2.86 -7.48
N GLY A 63 1.72 3.48 -8.59
CA GLY A 63 2.13 4.84 -8.93
C GLY A 63 1.69 5.87 -7.88
N PHE A 64 2.44 6.96 -7.82
CA PHE A 64 2.25 7.98 -6.80
C PHE A 64 0.96 8.79 -6.98
N GLY A 65 0.46 9.29 -5.86
CA GLY A 65 -0.53 10.34 -5.73
C GLY A 65 -2.00 9.93 -5.85
N ASN A 66 -2.39 9.23 -6.92
CA ASN A 66 -3.81 8.97 -7.21
C ASN A 66 -4.42 7.78 -6.46
N ALA A 67 -3.64 7.07 -5.66
CA ALA A 67 -4.09 5.91 -4.90
C ALA A 67 -4.34 6.29 -3.43
N GLN A 68 -5.23 7.25 -3.17
CA GLN A 68 -5.67 7.57 -1.80
C GLN A 68 -7.12 7.14 -1.60
N SER A 69 -7.32 6.19 -0.70
CA SER A 69 -8.45 5.28 -0.66
C SER A 69 -9.15 5.33 0.71
N LEU A 70 -10.41 4.94 0.79
CA LEU A 70 -11.11 4.84 2.08
C LEU A 70 -10.92 3.45 2.69
N TRP A 71 -10.50 3.45 3.95
CA TRP A 71 -10.32 2.27 4.78
C TRP A 71 -11.06 2.46 6.10
N ALA A 72 -11.33 1.36 6.79
CA ALA A 72 -11.88 1.39 8.13
C ALA A 72 -11.16 0.43 9.07
N ILE A 73 -11.05 0.80 10.33
CA ILE A 73 -10.54 -0.04 11.43
C ILE A 73 -11.57 -0.08 12.56
N ARG A 74 -11.45 -1.04 13.47
CA ARG A 74 -12.14 -0.99 14.76
C ARG A 74 -11.47 0.04 15.70
N PRO A 75 -12.16 0.53 16.74
CA PRO A 75 -11.57 1.49 17.70
C PRO A 75 -10.32 0.99 18.44
N ASP A 76 -10.13 -0.33 18.51
CA ASP A 76 -8.92 -0.96 19.06
C ASP A 76 -7.75 -1.02 18.06
N GLY A 77 -7.98 -0.69 16.79
CA GLY A 77 -7.04 -0.73 15.68
C GLY A 77 -7.00 -2.07 14.92
N SER A 78 -7.76 -3.08 15.35
CA SER A 78 -7.92 -4.35 14.64
C SER A 78 -8.87 -4.23 13.44
N GLY A 79 -8.92 -5.26 12.61
CA GLY A 79 -9.95 -5.40 11.58
C GLY A 79 -9.84 -4.37 10.45
N SER A 80 -8.62 -3.93 10.12
CA SER A 80 -8.38 -3.04 8.98
C SER A 80 -8.96 -3.61 7.68
N ASP A 81 -9.88 -2.87 7.06
CA ASP A 81 -10.57 -3.30 5.84
C ASP A 81 -10.77 -2.16 4.83
N HIS A 82 -10.79 -2.56 3.56
CA HIS A 82 -10.99 -1.67 2.44
C HIS A 82 -12.47 -1.26 2.32
N VAL A 83 -12.75 0.04 2.36
CA VAL A 83 -14.12 0.56 2.23
C VAL A 83 -14.43 0.87 0.76
N TYR A 84 -13.66 1.75 0.14
CA TYR A 84 -13.92 2.15 -1.24
C TYR A 84 -12.68 2.74 -1.89
N LYS A 85 -12.57 2.56 -3.22
CA LYS A 85 -11.44 2.99 -4.06
C LYS A 85 -10.14 2.28 -3.70
N ASN A 86 -9.48 1.69 -4.67
CA ASN A 86 -8.08 1.23 -4.54
C ASN A 86 -7.46 0.94 -5.90
N ASN A 87 -8.33 0.76 -6.90
CA ASN A 87 -8.01 0.43 -8.28
C ASN A 87 -8.56 1.49 -9.27
N LEU A 88 -8.94 2.66 -8.76
CA LEU A 88 -9.42 3.79 -9.56
C LEU A 88 -8.39 4.92 -9.51
N VAL A 89 -8.05 5.45 -10.68
CA VAL A 89 -7.15 6.60 -10.84
C VAL A 89 -7.84 7.91 -10.47
N ARG A 90 -9.12 8.06 -10.85
CA ARG A 90 -9.92 9.25 -10.60
C ARG A 90 -11.18 8.87 -9.80
N PRO A 91 -11.55 9.63 -8.76
CA PRO A 91 -10.80 10.76 -8.18
C PRO A 91 -9.42 10.33 -7.63
N GLY A 92 -8.48 11.26 -7.46
CA GLY A 92 -7.15 10.96 -6.94
C GLY A 92 -7.20 10.56 -5.45
N SER A 93 -8.10 11.18 -4.71
CA SER A 93 -8.30 10.97 -3.28
C SER A 93 -9.76 10.94 -2.87
N MET A 94 -10.01 10.32 -1.73
CA MET A 94 -11.33 10.25 -1.10
C MET A 94 -11.16 10.70 0.34
N THR A 95 -11.81 11.80 0.71
CA THR A 95 -11.59 12.45 2.00
C THR A 95 -12.91 12.83 2.67
N ASN A 96 -12.84 13.18 3.96
CA ASN A 96 -13.97 13.61 4.79
C ASN A 96 -15.18 12.66 4.74
N ALA A 97 -14.91 11.35 4.72
CA ALA A 97 -15.98 10.36 4.63
C ALA A 97 -16.80 10.28 5.94
N ARG A 98 -18.12 10.19 5.82
CA ARG A 98 -19.06 10.08 6.96
C ARG A 98 -20.22 9.14 6.64
N SER A 99 -20.76 8.48 7.68
CA SER A 99 -22.08 7.85 7.59
C SER A 99 -23.16 8.89 7.32
N ILE A 100 -24.21 8.49 6.61
CA ILE A 100 -25.44 9.26 6.42
C ILE A 100 -26.50 8.68 7.36
N PRO A 101 -27.20 9.50 8.17
CA PRO A 101 -28.27 9.03 9.05
C PRO A 101 -29.31 8.18 8.29
N ASP A 102 -29.73 7.08 8.91
CA ASP A 102 -30.75 6.15 8.39
C ASP A 102 -30.45 5.61 6.97
N SER A 103 -29.18 5.56 6.60
CA SER A 103 -28.73 5.16 5.26
C SER A 103 -27.59 4.15 5.31
N ARG A 104 -27.42 3.41 4.22
CA ARG A 104 -26.27 2.53 3.97
C ARG A 104 -25.19 3.17 3.10
N LEU A 105 -25.40 4.43 2.69
CA LEU A 105 -24.47 5.20 1.89
C LEU A 105 -23.49 5.95 2.78
N ILE A 106 -22.33 6.25 2.20
CA ILE A 106 -21.30 7.09 2.80
C ILE A 106 -21.18 8.34 1.95
N VAL A 107 -21.19 9.52 2.56
CA VAL A 107 -20.84 10.77 1.87
C VAL A 107 -19.33 11.00 1.99
N ALA A 108 -18.70 11.52 0.95
CA ALA A 108 -17.28 11.90 0.96
C ALA A 108 -17.00 13.04 -0.03
N ILE A 109 -15.78 13.54 -0.02
CA ILE A 109 -15.23 14.39 -1.07
C ILE A 109 -14.33 13.55 -1.98
N ALA A 110 -14.58 13.63 -3.27
CA ALA A 110 -13.75 13.05 -4.33
C ALA A 110 -12.70 14.09 -4.76
N ALA A 111 -11.55 14.14 -4.08
CA ALA A 111 -10.55 15.20 -4.25
C ALA A 111 -9.36 14.78 -5.12
N GLY A 112 -8.53 15.75 -5.48
CA GLY A 112 -7.25 15.52 -6.16
C GLY A 112 -6.17 15.07 -5.17
N HIS A 113 -5.03 14.62 -5.69
CA HIS A 113 -3.84 14.38 -4.86
C HIS A 113 -3.28 15.70 -4.32
N HIS A 114 -3.03 16.65 -5.24
CA HIS A 114 -2.72 18.04 -4.94
C HIS A 114 -3.99 18.88 -5.11
N GLY A 115 -4.19 19.87 -4.22
CA GLY A 115 -5.41 20.68 -4.22
C GLY A 115 -6.08 20.89 -2.86
N GLY A 116 -5.44 20.46 -1.77
CA GLY A 116 -5.97 20.71 -0.43
C GLY A 116 -7.32 20.01 -0.18
N MET A 117 -7.48 18.77 -0.65
CA MET A 117 -8.61 17.91 -0.27
C MET A 117 -9.99 18.48 -0.62
N ALA A 118 -10.06 19.24 -1.72
CA ALA A 118 -11.31 19.81 -2.23
C ALA A 118 -11.73 19.13 -3.54
N GLY A 119 -13.03 18.99 -3.77
CA GLY A 119 -13.56 18.31 -4.96
C GLY A 119 -15.08 18.24 -4.98
N PRO A 120 -15.68 17.45 -5.88
CA PRO A 120 -17.10 17.13 -5.85
C PRO A 120 -17.52 16.40 -4.57
N VAL A 121 -18.77 16.63 -4.16
CA VAL A 121 -19.44 15.82 -3.13
C VAL A 121 -19.96 14.55 -3.77
N VAL A 122 -19.66 13.41 -3.16
CA VAL A 122 -20.01 12.09 -3.70
C VAL A 122 -20.69 11.22 -2.66
N LEU A 123 -21.59 10.36 -3.14
CA LEU A 123 -22.15 9.25 -2.38
C LEU A 123 -21.46 7.95 -2.78
N ILE A 124 -21.21 7.10 -1.80
CA ILE A 124 -20.56 5.82 -1.95
C ILE A 124 -21.52 4.72 -1.50
N ASP A 125 -21.93 3.86 -2.43
CA ASP A 125 -22.67 2.64 -2.13
C ASP A 125 -21.72 1.45 -2.01
N ASN A 126 -21.39 1.13 -0.77
CA ASN A 126 -20.47 0.05 -0.46
C ASN A 126 -21.07 -1.36 -0.69
N ARG A 127 -22.34 -1.48 -1.12
CA ARG A 127 -22.98 -2.73 -1.56
C ARG A 127 -22.60 -3.10 -2.99
N ARG A 128 -22.16 -2.11 -3.77
CA ARG A 128 -21.66 -2.29 -5.13
C ARG A 128 -20.16 -2.61 -5.11
N ASN A 129 -19.57 -2.75 -6.31
CA ASN A 129 -18.15 -3.05 -6.43
C ASN A 129 -17.29 -1.90 -5.88
N ARG A 130 -16.47 -2.20 -4.86
CA ARG A 130 -15.60 -1.24 -4.17
C ARG A 130 -14.39 -0.78 -5.00
N ARG A 131 -14.11 -1.46 -6.09
CA ARG A 131 -12.87 -1.34 -6.89
C ARG A 131 -13.10 -0.64 -8.23
N ASN A 132 -14.34 -0.30 -8.58
CA ASN A 132 -14.67 0.43 -9.81
C ASN A 132 -15.64 1.59 -9.52
N ALA A 133 -16.01 2.37 -10.52
CA ALA A 133 -16.83 3.57 -10.34
C ALA A 133 -18.33 3.30 -10.08
N GLN A 134 -18.81 2.04 -10.16
CA GLN A 134 -20.24 1.72 -10.05
C GLN A 134 -20.83 2.06 -8.67
N GLY A 135 -20.00 2.07 -7.64
CA GLY A 135 -20.39 2.45 -6.28
C GLY A 135 -20.32 3.95 -6.01
N LEU A 136 -20.02 4.81 -6.99
CA LEU A 136 -19.84 6.24 -6.81
C LEU A 136 -20.92 7.04 -7.54
N THR A 137 -21.60 7.93 -6.82
CA THR A 137 -22.53 8.91 -7.39
C THR A 137 -22.00 10.31 -7.12
N ASN A 138 -21.90 11.15 -8.15
CA ASN A 138 -21.51 12.56 -8.01
C ASN A 138 -22.75 13.43 -7.78
N LEU A 139 -22.86 14.07 -6.61
CA LEU A 139 -23.95 15.01 -6.30
C LEU A 139 -23.72 16.39 -6.89
N THR A 140 -22.48 16.70 -7.27
CA THR A 140 -22.07 17.98 -7.86
C THR A 140 -21.40 17.70 -9.22
N PRO A 141 -22.15 17.21 -10.21
CA PRO A 141 -21.62 16.71 -11.49
C PRO A 141 -20.98 17.78 -12.36
N GLU A 142 -21.22 19.06 -12.08
CA GLU A 142 -20.52 20.18 -12.72
C GLU A 142 -19.02 20.21 -12.39
N ILE A 143 -18.61 19.45 -11.37
CA ILE A 143 -17.23 19.28 -10.95
C ILE A 143 -16.76 17.85 -11.31
N SER A 144 -15.82 17.76 -12.24
CA SER A 144 -15.23 16.49 -12.66
C SER A 144 -14.35 15.88 -11.57
N TYR A 145 -14.15 14.56 -11.63
CA TYR A 145 -13.26 13.87 -10.69
C TYR A 145 -11.78 14.25 -10.93
N PRO A 146 -11.16 14.96 -9.99
CA PRO A 146 -9.77 15.38 -10.13
C PRO A 146 -8.79 14.20 -10.02
N GLY A 147 -7.62 14.33 -10.65
CA GLY A 147 -6.49 13.40 -10.49
C GLY A 147 -5.36 14.03 -9.68
N MET A 148 -4.15 14.06 -10.27
CA MET A 148 -2.94 14.54 -9.60
C MET A 148 -2.97 16.04 -9.27
N ASN A 149 -3.13 16.90 -10.28
CA ASN A 149 -2.88 18.36 -10.20
C ASN A 149 -4.13 19.22 -10.41
N THR A 150 -5.30 18.62 -10.55
CA THR A 150 -6.50 19.34 -10.95
C THR A 150 -7.26 19.83 -9.72
N MET A 151 -7.11 21.12 -9.40
CA MET A 151 -8.14 21.82 -8.63
C MET A 151 -9.29 22.17 -9.57
N PRO A 152 -10.51 21.68 -9.31
CA PRO A 152 -11.64 22.04 -10.16
C PRO A 152 -11.93 23.53 -10.04
N ARG A 153 -11.76 24.29 -11.13
CA ARG A 153 -12.10 25.74 -11.17
C ARG A 153 -13.55 25.98 -11.53
N ARG A 154 -14.14 25.10 -12.33
CA ARG A 154 -15.56 25.14 -12.74
C ARG A 154 -16.42 24.61 -11.59
N GLY A 155 -17.52 25.28 -11.30
CA GLY A 155 -18.47 24.90 -10.23
C GLY A 155 -18.06 25.32 -8.82
N GLY A 156 -16.76 25.48 -8.55
CA GLY A 156 -16.23 25.82 -7.23
C GLY A 156 -16.14 24.58 -6.32
N PRO A 157 -14.97 24.20 -5.78
CA PRO A 157 -14.84 22.92 -5.09
C PRO A 157 -15.53 22.92 -3.70
N PHE A 158 -15.91 21.72 -3.25
CA PHE A 158 -16.50 21.48 -1.94
C PHE A 158 -15.51 20.78 -0.99
N ARG A 159 -15.78 20.91 0.31
CA ARG A 159 -15.08 20.25 1.40
C ARG A 159 -16.05 19.82 2.50
N GLU A 160 -15.62 18.82 3.27
CA GLU A 160 -16.14 18.52 4.61
C GLU A 160 -17.67 18.39 4.71
N PRO A 161 -18.31 17.52 3.90
CA PRO A 161 -19.74 17.36 3.92
C PRO A 161 -20.19 16.82 5.28
N TYR A 162 -21.29 17.37 5.79
CA TYR A 162 -22.00 16.88 6.96
C TYR A 162 -23.42 16.48 6.54
N PRO A 163 -23.77 15.19 6.57
CA PRO A 163 -25.08 14.72 6.12
C PRO A 163 -26.17 14.85 7.19
N PHE A 164 -27.35 15.32 6.79
CA PHE A 164 -28.58 15.19 7.56
C PHE A 164 -29.43 14.01 7.08
N SER A 165 -29.39 13.72 5.78
CA SER A 165 -30.04 12.59 5.11
C SER A 165 -29.31 12.31 3.80
N GLU A 166 -29.80 11.37 2.98
CA GLU A 166 -29.29 11.19 1.61
C GLU A 166 -29.56 12.38 0.69
N LYS A 167 -30.42 13.32 1.12
CA LYS A 167 -30.89 14.45 0.31
C LYS A 167 -30.31 15.80 0.71
N PHE A 168 -29.86 15.98 1.95
CA PHE A 168 -29.50 17.29 2.49
C PHE A 168 -28.21 17.24 3.30
N PHE A 169 -27.31 18.20 3.04
CA PHE A 169 -25.96 18.26 3.58
C PHE A 169 -25.60 19.70 3.95
N LEU A 170 -24.73 19.88 4.96
CA LEU A 170 -23.88 21.07 5.06
C LEU A 170 -22.56 20.82 4.38
N VAL A 171 -22.00 21.82 3.75
CA VAL A 171 -20.71 21.75 3.07
C VAL A 171 -19.95 23.06 3.24
N SER A 172 -18.62 22.98 3.18
CA SER A 172 -17.78 24.15 2.90
C SER A 172 -17.58 24.26 1.40
N HIS A 173 -17.87 25.43 0.83
CA HIS A 173 -17.83 25.64 -0.62
C HIS A 173 -17.11 26.94 -0.98
N MET A 174 -16.26 26.86 -2.00
CA MET A 174 -15.61 28.01 -2.62
C MET A 174 -16.22 28.21 -4.02
N PRO A 175 -17.20 29.12 -4.20
CA PRO A 175 -17.84 29.36 -5.48
C PRO A 175 -16.86 29.72 -6.59
N ALA A 176 -17.24 29.39 -7.83
CA ALA A 176 -16.47 29.83 -9.00
C ALA A 176 -16.41 31.37 -9.06
N GLY A 177 -15.23 31.91 -9.39
CA GLY A 177 -15.03 33.36 -9.52
C GLY A 177 -14.59 34.08 -8.24
N VAL A 178 -14.61 33.43 -7.07
CA VAL A 178 -13.98 33.97 -5.86
C VAL A 178 -12.47 34.11 -6.10
N LYS A 179 -11.96 35.36 -6.07
CA LYS A 179 -10.52 35.63 -6.19
C LYS A 179 -9.82 35.03 -4.98
N ARG A 180 -8.97 34.03 -5.21
CA ARG A 180 -8.06 33.46 -4.21
C ARG A 180 -7.08 34.51 -3.71
N ASN A 181 -7.48 35.32 -2.74
CA ASN A 181 -6.55 36.09 -1.94
C ASN A 181 -7.26 36.63 -0.70
N LYS A 182 -6.56 36.54 0.45
CA LYS A 182 -6.99 36.85 1.83
C LYS A 182 -7.54 35.70 2.69
N GLY A 183 -7.52 34.45 2.22
CA GLY A 183 -7.83 33.31 3.10
C GLY A 183 -9.29 33.17 3.51
N ALA A 184 -10.21 33.95 2.90
CA ALA A 184 -11.67 33.95 3.10
C ALA A 184 -12.44 33.26 1.94
N ASP A 185 -11.81 32.26 1.31
CA ASP A 185 -12.30 31.68 0.06
C ASP A 185 -13.53 30.77 0.26
N TYR A 186 -13.70 30.13 1.42
CA TYR A 186 -14.80 29.19 1.69
C TYR A 186 -15.90 29.78 2.59
N GLY A 187 -17.15 29.50 2.24
CA GLY A 187 -18.33 29.75 3.09
C GLY A 187 -19.01 28.43 3.47
N ILE A 188 -19.93 28.48 4.43
CA ILE A 188 -20.82 27.36 4.79
C ILE A 188 -22.09 27.43 3.94
N TYR A 189 -22.44 26.31 3.32
CA TYR A 189 -23.59 26.19 2.43
C TYR A 189 -24.47 25.00 2.84
N THR A 190 -25.77 25.12 2.59
CA THR A 190 -26.59 23.92 2.36
C THR A 190 -26.33 23.39 0.96
N LEU A 191 -26.34 22.07 0.83
CA LEU A 191 -26.32 21.37 -0.45
C LEU A 191 -27.42 20.31 -0.43
N ASP A 192 -28.18 20.19 -1.51
CA ASP A 192 -29.10 19.09 -1.71
C ASP A 192 -28.60 18.07 -2.76
N ALA A 193 -29.27 16.91 -2.84
CA ALA A 193 -28.91 15.84 -3.77
C ALA A 193 -29.17 16.16 -5.25
N TRP A 194 -29.83 17.28 -5.55
CA TRP A 194 -30.08 17.75 -6.91
C TRP A 194 -29.07 18.82 -7.36
N GLY A 195 -28.15 19.20 -6.47
CA GLY A 195 -27.08 20.15 -6.73
C GLY A 195 -27.42 21.60 -6.37
N ASN A 196 -28.62 21.87 -5.83
CA ASN A 196 -28.96 23.20 -5.35
C ASN A 196 -28.18 23.50 -4.07
N ARG A 197 -27.78 24.77 -3.93
CA ARG A 197 -26.99 25.23 -2.81
C ARG A 197 -27.33 26.66 -2.42
N THR A 198 -27.31 26.92 -1.12
CA THR A 198 -27.57 28.25 -0.55
C THR A 198 -26.48 28.55 0.46
N GLU A 199 -25.85 29.73 0.34
CA GLU A 199 -24.89 30.21 1.34
C GLU A 199 -25.62 30.48 2.65
N LEU A 200 -25.18 29.86 3.73
CA LEU A 200 -25.68 30.11 5.08
C LEU A 200 -24.86 31.17 5.79
N TYR A 201 -23.54 31.10 5.62
CA TYR A 201 -22.62 31.99 6.32
C TYR A 201 -21.28 32.08 5.59
N ARG A 202 -20.75 33.29 5.54
CA ARG A 202 -19.39 33.58 5.11
C ARG A 202 -18.82 34.66 6.02
N ASP A 203 -17.63 34.40 6.53
CA ASP A 203 -16.84 35.41 7.20
C ASP A 203 -16.08 36.23 6.14
N PRO A 204 -16.05 37.57 6.23
CA PRO A 204 -15.37 38.42 5.25
C PRO A 204 -13.84 38.26 5.26
N ASP A 205 -13.27 37.79 6.37
CA ASP A 205 -11.82 37.71 6.59
C ASP A 205 -11.31 36.26 6.72
N LEU A 206 -12.18 35.27 6.98
CA LEU A 206 -11.81 33.89 7.24
C LEU A 206 -12.56 32.86 6.39
N SER A 207 -11.85 31.80 5.97
CA SER A 207 -12.50 30.65 5.33
C SER A 207 -13.26 29.83 6.36
N CYS A 208 -14.54 29.63 6.09
CA CYS A 208 -15.41 28.84 6.95
C CYS A 208 -15.34 27.35 6.58
N HIS A 209 -14.83 26.54 7.51
CA HIS A 209 -14.58 25.11 7.35
C HIS A 209 -15.32 24.26 8.39
N GLN A 210 -15.40 22.95 8.15
CA GLN A 210 -15.86 21.92 9.10
C GLN A 210 -17.25 22.17 9.72
N PRO A 211 -18.30 22.39 8.91
CA PRO A 211 -19.65 22.57 9.45
C PRO A 211 -20.04 21.37 10.31
N THR A 212 -20.27 21.63 11.60
CA THR A 212 -20.62 20.60 12.59
C THR A 212 -21.79 21.12 13.41
N PRO A 213 -23.03 20.68 13.12
CA PRO A 213 -24.20 21.14 13.85
C PRO A 213 -24.18 20.62 15.29
N LEU A 214 -24.51 21.51 16.24
CA LEU A 214 -24.77 21.13 17.63
C LEU A 214 -26.18 20.55 17.72
N ARG A 215 -26.28 19.22 17.73
CA ARG A 215 -27.55 18.50 17.85
C ARG A 215 -27.37 17.15 18.57
N PRO A 216 -28.42 16.63 19.21
CA PRO A 216 -28.44 15.23 19.65
C PRO A 216 -28.20 14.28 18.48
N ARG A 217 -27.47 13.20 18.71
CA ARG A 217 -27.27 12.11 17.73
C ARG A 217 -27.22 10.76 18.45
N PRO A 218 -27.66 9.66 17.79
CA PRO A 218 -27.44 8.32 18.30
C PRO A 218 -25.95 8.07 18.56
N ARG A 219 -25.65 7.39 19.67
CA ARG A 219 -24.30 6.91 19.94
C ARG A 219 -23.96 5.82 18.92
N PRO A 220 -22.81 5.89 18.21
CA PRO A 220 -22.39 4.82 17.32
C PRO A 220 -22.31 3.48 18.04
N THR A 221 -22.48 2.39 17.28
CA THR A 221 -22.40 1.02 17.80
C THR A 221 -21.08 0.82 18.54
N MET A 222 -21.12 0.25 19.75
CA MET A 222 -19.88 -0.12 20.45
C MET A 222 -19.38 -1.46 19.95
N ILE A 223 -18.15 -1.49 19.43
CA ILE A 223 -17.47 -2.73 19.05
C ILE A 223 -16.62 -3.16 20.23
N ALA A 224 -16.84 -4.38 20.72
CA ALA A 224 -15.99 -4.98 21.73
C ALA A 224 -14.54 -5.02 21.21
N PRO A 225 -13.55 -4.57 22.01
CA PRO A 225 -12.16 -4.71 21.62
C PRO A 225 -11.80 -6.19 21.51
N VAL A 226 -10.88 -6.54 20.62
CA VAL A 226 -10.15 -7.79 20.72
C VAL A 226 -9.43 -7.77 22.08
N ASP A 227 -9.71 -8.76 22.94
CA ASP A 227 -9.22 -8.83 24.33
C ASP A 227 -7.76 -8.35 24.41
N ALA A 228 -7.56 -7.31 25.22
CA ALA A 228 -6.37 -6.47 25.37
C ALA A 228 -5.23 -6.76 24.39
N VAL A 229 -5.05 -5.86 23.40
CA VAL A 229 -3.84 -5.68 22.60
C VAL A 229 -2.57 -5.97 23.44
N GLY A 230 -1.99 -7.17 23.28
CA GLY A 230 -0.81 -7.64 24.01
C GLY A 230 -1.00 -8.81 24.98
N ALA A 231 -2.23 -9.13 25.43
CA ALA A 231 -2.50 -10.21 26.38
C ALA A 231 -2.57 -11.60 25.72
N LYS A 232 -2.98 -11.68 24.45
CA LYS A 232 -3.09 -12.94 23.70
C LYS A 232 -1.77 -13.45 23.13
N ASP A 233 -0.78 -12.59 22.92
CA ASP A 233 0.51 -13.04 22.37
C ASP A 233 1.68 -12.08 22.73
N PRO A 234 2.53 -12.44 23.70
CA PRO A 234 3.73 -11.67 24.05
C PRO A 234 4.80 -11.67 22.94
N GLN A 235 4.71 -12.57 21.94
CA GLN A 235 5.63 -12.62 20.80
C GLN A 235 5.29 -11.56 19.73
N GLY A 236 4.13 -10.89 19.84
CA GLY A 236 3.72 -9.83 18.93
C GLY A 236 3.30 -10.35 17.55
N LEU A 237 2.73 -11.55 17.48
CA LEU A 237 2.17 -12.14 16.26
C LEU A 237 0.65 -11.96 16.20
N ALA A 238 0.11 -12.21 15.02
CA ALA A 238 -1.31 -12.30 14.71
C ALA A 238 -1.54 -13.56 13.86
N THR A 239 -2.78 -14.01 13.78
CA THR A 239 -3.14 -15.24 13.08
C THR A 239 -3.89 -14.93 11.78
N MET A 240 -3.50 -15.59 10.70
CA MET A 240 -4.15 -15.52 9.39
C MET A 240 -4.76 -16.86 9.02
N PHE A 241 -6.01 -16.82 8.56
CA PHE A 241 -6.68 -17.96 7.94
C PHE A 241 -7.16 -17.61 6.53
N LEU A 242 -6.74 -18.41 5.55
CA LEU A 242 -7.17 -18.32 4.16
C LEU A 242 -8.03 -19.54 3.85
N LEU A 243 -9.31 -19.32 3.54
CA LEU A 243 -10.24 -20.42 3.28
C LEU A 243 -9.94 -21.16 1.97
N ASP A 244 -9.79 -20.43 0.86
CA ASP A 244 -9.45 -20.99 -0.43
C ASP A 244 -8.80 -19.94 -1.32
N VAL A 245 -7.49 -20.07 -1.54
CA VAL A 245 -6.69 -19.15 -2.36
C VAL A 245 -7.28 -18.93 -3.77
N TYR A 246 -8.00 -19.91 -4.32
CA TYR A 246 -8.59 -19.87 -5.66
C TYR A 246 -9.88 -19.03 -5.74
N GLN A 247 -10.44 -18.59 -4.61
CA GLN A 247 -11.58 -17.67 -4.60
C GLN A 247 -11.13 -16.24 -4.95
N GLY A 248 -10.95 -15.97 -6.24
CA GLY A 248 -10.56 -14.65 -6.76
C GLY A 248 -9.38 -14.69 -7.74
N LEU A 249 -8.59 -15.75 -7.73
CA LEU A 249 -7.50 -15.99 -8.68
C LEU A 249 -8.00 -16.60 -10.00
N LYS A 250 -8.69 -15.79 -10.80
CA LYS A 250 -9.13 -16.21 -12.14
C LYS A 250 -7.93 -16.53 -13.04
N GLY A 251 -8.00 -17.65 -13.75
CA GLY A 251 -6.98 -18.06 -14.72
C GLY A 251 -5.76 -18.79 -14.13
N ILE A 252 -5.77 -19.10 -12.83
CA ILE A 252 -4.75 -19.94 -12.18
C ILE A 252 -5.35 -21.30 -11.87
N GLU A 253 -4.71 -22.39 -12.32
CA GLU A 253 -5.21 -23.74 -12.08
C GLU A 253 -5.14 -24.13 -10.60
N ARG A 254 -6.15 -24.85 -10.14
CA ARG A 254 -6.15 -25.45 -8.80
C ARG A 254 -5.00 -26.45 -8.66
N GLY A 255 -4.32 -26.42 -7.53
CA GLY A 255 -3.08 -27.16 -7.27
C GLY A 255 -1.80 -26.42 -7.68
N ARG A 256 -1.88 -25.39 -8.54
CA ARG A 256 -0.68 -24.61 -8.93
C ARG A 256 -0.11 -23.74 -7.80
N VAL A 257 -0.94 -23.27 -6.87
CA VAL A 257 -0.50 -22.47 -5.73
C VAL A 257 -0.04 -23.43 -4.63
N ARG A 258 1.23 -23.33 -4.23
CA ARG A 258 1.83 -24.19 -3.19
C ARG A 258 2.17 -23.44 -1.92
N TYR A 259 2.43 -22.14 -2.01
CA TYR A 259 2.81 -21.33 -0.86
C TYR A 259 2.16 -19.95 -0.88
N VAL A 260 2.04 -19.36 0.31
CA VAL A 260 1.81 -17.92 0.48
C VAL A 260 3.09 -17.30 1.04
N ARG A 261 3.74 -16.41 0.28
CA ARG A 261 4.85 -15.59 0.79
C ARG A 261 4.28 -14.40 1.55
N VAL A 262 4.78 -14.17 2.75
CA VAL A 262 4.48 -12.98 3.56
C VAL A 262 5.61 -11.98 3.42
N MET A 263 5.29 -10.79 2.94
CA MET A 263 6.24 -9.69 2.77
C MET A 263 5.75 -8.42 3.45
N GLU A 264 6.68 -7.54 3.81
CA GLU A 264 6.41 -6.18 4.30
C GLU A 264 6.82 -5.14 3.28
N ALA A 265 5.96 -4.15 3.08
CA ALA A 265 6.37 -2.86 2.53
C ALA A 265 6.84 -1.98 3.70
N MET A 266 8.16 -1.80 3.83
CA MET A 266 8.76 -1.21 5.03
C MET A 266 8.52 0.31 5.14
N ASN A 267 8.47 0.82 6.36
CA ASN A 267 8.39 2.24 6.64
C ASN A 267 9.73 2.96 6.40
N LEU A 268 9.66 4.28 6.18
CA LEU A 268 10.80 5.20 6.17
C LEU A 268 10.72 6.09 7.41
N SER A 269 11.81 6.14 8.20
CA SER A 269 11.87 6.94 9.42
C SER A 269 12.28 8.40 9.13
N TRP A 270 11.97 9.33 10.04
CA TRP A 270 12.46 10.71 9.97
C TRP A 270 13.98 10.78 9.87
N TYR A 271 14.66 9.91 10.60
CA TYR A 271 16.11 9.84 10.61
C TYR A 271 16.68 9.42 9.26
N ASP A 272 16.09 8.39 8.64
CA ASP A 272 16.48 7.92 7.32
C ASP A 272 16.21 8.98 6.25
N THR A 273 15.09 9.71 6.32
CA THR A 273 14.79 10.80 5.39
C THR A 273 15.72 11.99 5.55
N TYR A 274 15.98 12.41 6.78
CA TYR A 274 16.94 13.48 7.06
C TYR A 274 18.31 13.15 6.46
N ARG A 275 18.78 11.91 6.70
CA ARG A 275 20.02 11.41 6.12
C ARG A 275 19.97 11.40 4.60
N ALA A 276 18.97 10.78 4.00
CA ALA A 276 18.85 10.70 2.55
C ALA A 276 18.87 12.08 1.87
N GLY A 277 18.23 13.08 2.50
CA GLY A 277 18.29 14.48 2.06
C GLY A 277 19.69 15.08 2.13
N LYS A 278 20.42 14.90 3.25
CA LYS A 278 21.82 15.37 3.41
C LYS A 278 22.79 14.65 2.47
N GLN A 279 22.53 13.38 2.18
CA GLN A 279 23.35 12.55 1.29
C GLN A 279 23.05 12.85 -0.19
N GLY A 280 21.87 13.40 -0.49
CA GLY A 280 21.40 13.60 -1.86
C GLY A 280 21.27 12.27 -2.62
N ASP A 281 20.82 11.23 -1.92
CA ASP A 281 20.65 9.86 -2.46
C ASP A 281 19.21 9.60 -2.95
N GLY A 282 18.43 10.65 -3.18
CA GLY A 282 17.11 10.54 -3.81
C GLY A 282 17.20 10.33 -5.32
N THR A 283 16.22 9.64 -5.90
CA THR A 283 16.14 9.41 -7.36
C THR A 283 14.73 9.00 -7.77
N GLY A 284 14.30 9.33 -8.99
CA GLY A 284 13.01 8.86 -9.53
C GLY A 284 11.81 9.11 -8.62
N MET A 285 11.72 10.30 -8.00
CA MET A 285 10.72 10.68 -6.99
C MET A 285 10.73 9.83 -5.70
N GLN A 286 11.82 9.13 -5.41
CA GLN A 286 12.05 8.49 -4.12
C GLN A 286 12.86 9.44 -3.25
N ALA A 287 12.43 9.64 -1.99
CA ALA A 287 13.18 10.43 -1.03
C ALA A 287 14.56 9.82 -0.71
N SER A 288 14.68 8.50 -0.84
CA SER A 288 15.94 7.73 -0.80
C SER A 288 15.86 6.64 -1.86
N ALA A 289 16.93 6.46 -2.63
CA ALA A 289 17.03 5.43 -3.65
C ALA A 289 16.74 4.03 -3.08
N VAL A 290 15.77 3.34 -3.67
CA VAL A 290 15.41 1.94 -3.41
C VAL A 290 15.51 1.12 -4.69
N SER A 291 14.98 1.61 -5.80
CA SER A 291 14.96 0.89 -7.08
C SER A 291 15.12 1.82 -8.29
N LEU A 292 15.42 1.25 -9.47
CA LEU A 292 15.33 1.94 -10.75
C LEU A 292 13.96 1.70 -11.40
N GLY A 293 12.97 2.46 -10.96
CA GLY A 293 11.62 2.41 -11.54
C GLY A 293 10.64 1.46 -10.85
N GLY A 294 11.12 0.53 -10.01
CA GLY A 294 10.31 -0.46 -9.28
C GLY A 294 9.53 0.16 -8.11
N ASP A 295 9.33 -0.62 -7.03
CA ASP A 295 8.69 -0.08 -5.81
C ASP A 295 9.67 0.87 -5.09
N VAL A 296 9.07 1.80 -4.38
CA VAL A 296 9.63 2.90 -3.60
C VAL A 296 9.80 2.48 -2.14
N ALA A 297 9.05 1.46 -1.72
CA ALA A 297 9.20 0.82 -0.43
C ALA A 297 10.28 -0.27 -0.51
N ARG A 298 11.19 -0.27 0.47
CA ARG A 298 12.02 -1.44 0.74
C ARG A 298 11.11 -2.61 1.11
N LYS A 299 11.51 -3.82 0.71
CA LYS A 299 10.75 -5.03 0.95
C LYS A 299 11.47 -5.92 1.95
N LYS A 300 10.72 -6.49 2.89
CA LYS A 300 11.20 -7.55 3.78
C LYS A 300 10.40 -8.81 3.54
N VAL A 301 11.08 -9.94 3.35
CA VAL A 301 10.46 -11.28 3.33
C VAL A 301 10.44 -11.80 4.77
N TYR A 302 9.28 -12.23 5.25
CA TYR A 302 9.16 -12.88 6.56
C TYR A 302 9.27 -14.40 6.46
N GLY A 303 8.78 -14.96 5.36
CA GLY A 303 8.79 -16.39 5.10
C GLY A 303 7.62 -16.79 4.22
N VAL A 304 7.40 -18.10 4.14
CA VAL A 304 6.29 -18.72 3.43
C VAL A 304 5.44 -19.56 4.39
N ALA A 305 4.15 -19.66 4.08
CA ALA A 305 3.24 -20.63 4.67
C ALA A 305 2.77 -21.61 3.59
N THR A 306 2.44 -22.83 3.98
CA THR A 306 1.96 -23.87 3.07
C THR A 306 0.52 -23.60 2.64
N VAL A 307 0.24 -23.83 1.35
CA VAL A 307 -1.14 -23.92 0.85
C VAL A 307 -1.47 -25.38 0.62
N HIS A 308 -2.52 -25.87 1.28
CA HIS A 308 -2.96 -27.25 1.15
C HIS A 308 -3.70 -27.49 -0.17
N ASP A 309 -3.90 -28.77 -0.52
CA ASP A 309 -4.53 -29.16 -1.80
C ASP A 309 -5.98 -28.64 -1.93
N ASP A 310 -6.67 -28.42 -0.81
CA ASP A 310 -7.98 -27.78 -0.78
C ASP A 310 -7.93 -26.24 -0.96
N GLY A 311 -6.74 -25.66 -1.11
CA GLY A 311 -6.48 -24.23 -1.31
C GLY A 311 -6.40 -23.41 -0.02
N SER A 312 -6.56 -24.05 1.14
CA SER A 312 -6.56 -23.36 2.45
C SER A 312 -5.14 -23.17 3.00
N ALA A 313 -4.97 -22.17 3.87
CA ALA A 313 -3.74 -21.93 4.62
C ALA A 313 -4.05 -21.33 6.01
N TYR A 314 -3.26 -21.66 7.03
CA TYR A 314 -3.46 -21.20 8.41
C TYR A 314 -2.11 -20.99 9.10
N PHE A 315 -1.75 -19.72 9.34
CA PHE A 315 -0.39 -19.35 9.74
C PHE A 315 -0.32 -18.07 10.58
N THR A 316 0.78 -17.89 11.31
CA THR A 316 1.05 -16.65 12.05
C THR A 316 1.81 -15.62 11.21
N VAL A 317 1.65 -14.34 11.55
CA VAL A 317 2.31 -13.21 10.90
C VAL A 317 2.72 -12.15 11.92
N PRO A 318 3.74 -11.32 11.64
CA PRO A 318 4.13 -10.26 12.58
C PRO A 318 3.07 -9.15 12.64
N ALA A 319 2.65 -8.80 13.86
CA ALA A 319 1.70 -7.72 14.09
C ALA A 319 2.36 -6.33 13.94
N LYS A 320 1.53 -5.29 13.74
CA LYS A 320 1.94 -3.89 13.57
C LYS A 320 2.93 -3.66 12.40
N LYS A 321 2.95 -4.57 11.42
CA LYS A 321 3.72 -4.46 10.18
C LYS A 321 2.78 -4.24 8.99
N ASN A 322 3.29 -3.63 7.92
CA ASN A 322 2.56 -3.42 6.66
C ASN A 322 2.71 -4.67 5.77
N ILE A 323 2.04 -5.75 6.16
CA ILE A 323 2.18 -7.03 5.48
C ILE A 323 1.28 -7.14 4.25
N PHE A 324 1.80 -7.81 3.23
CA PHE A 324 1.09 -8.21 2.02
C PHE A 324 1.52 -9.63 1.61
N PHE A 325 0.73 -10.24 0.73
CA PHE A 325 0.84 -11.65 0.39
C PHE A 325 1.12 -11.87 -1.09
N GLN A 326 1.88 -12.92 -1.41
CA GLN A 326 2.05 -13.44 -2.77
C GLN A 326 1.63 -14.91 -2.79
N ALA A 327 0.77 -15.29 -3.74
CA ALA A 327 0.51 -16.69 -4.05
C ALA A 327 1.65 -17.20 -4.94
N LEU A 328 2.31 -18.27 -4.53
CA LEU A 328 3.49 -18.83 -5.21
C LEU A 328 3.20 -20.22 -5.77
N ASP A 329 3.88 -20.57 -6.86
CA ASP A 329 3.94 -21.94 -7.37
C ASP A 329 5.01 -22.81 -6.68
N GLU A 330 5.21 -24.03 -7.19
CA GLU A 330 6.20 -25.00 -6.67
C GLU A 330 7.66 -24.54 -6.80
N ASP A 331 7.92 -23.62 -7.72
CA ASP A 331 9.21 -23.00 -8.00
C ASP A 331 9.41 -21.71 -7.19
N TYR A 332 8.49 -21.40 -6.27
CA TYR A 332 8.46 -20.17 -5.46
C TYR A 332 8.33 -18.88 -6.30
N MET A 333 7.83 -19.00 -7.53
CA MET A 333 7.54 -17.89 -8.43
C MET A 333 6.16 -17.32 -8.12
N GLU A 334 6.04 -16.01 -8.12
CA GLU A 334 4.76 -15.35 -7.88
C GLU A 334 3.77 -15.56 -9.03
N LEU A 335 2.59 -16.06 -8.68
CA LEU A 335 1.42 -16.12 -9.56
C LEU A 335 0.58 -14.85 -9.50
N HIS A 336 0.41 -14.31 -8.29
CA HIS A 336 -0.32 -13.07 -8.04
C HIS A 336 0.00 -12.50 -6.65
N ARG A 337 -0.06 -11.17 -6.51
CA ARG A 337 0.16 -10.49 -5.22
C ARG A 337 -0.99 -9.61 -4.78
N MET A 338 -1.02 -9.37 -3.47
CA MET A 338 -1.81 -8.31 -2.85
C MET A 338 -1.10 -6.96 -3.05
N ARG A 339 -1.69 -6.08 -3.86
CA ARG A 339 -1.15 -4.72 -4.15
C ARG A 339 -1.72 -3.66 -3.20
N THR A 340 -1.59 -3.95 -1.92
CA THR A 340 -1.96 -3.14 -0.75
C THR A 340 -1.38 -3.84 0.48
N PHE A 341 -1.54 -3.30 1.67
CA PHE A 341 -1.14 -3.96 2.91
C PHE A 341 -2.29 -4.01 3.92
N ILE A 342 -2.18 -4.92 4.87
CA ILE A 342 -2.98 -4.90 6.10
C ILE A 342 -2.06 -4.70 7.30
N ASN A 343 -2.62 -4.13 8.35
CA ASN A 343 -2.03 -4.12 9.68
C ASN A 343 -2.91 -4.97 10.59
N LEU A 344 -2.26 -5.76 11.44
CA LEU A 344 -2.91 -6.58 12.45
C LEU A 344 -2.42 -6.15 13.82
N MET A 345 -3.29 -6.26 14.82
CA MET A 345 -2.91 -6.12 16.21
C MET A 345 -2.35 -7.44 16.77
N PRO A 346 -1.46 -7.39 17.78
CA PRO A 346 -1.03 -8.59 18.47
C PRO A 346 -2.22 -9.40 18.99
N GLY A 347 -2.24 -10.70 18.69
CA GLY A 347 -3.33 -11.62 19.03
C GLY A 347 -4.61 -11.47 18.19
N GLU A 348 -4.58 -10.67 17.11
CA GLU A 348 -5.70 -10.58 16.18
C GLU A 348 -5.81 -11.84 15.32
N ASP A 349 -7.02 -12.39 15.23
CA ASP A 349 -7.36 -13.43 14.26
C ASP A 349 -8.04 -12.81 13.05
N ARG A 350 -7.51 -13.10 11.85
CA ARG A 350 -8.01 -12.54 10.59
C ARG A 350 -8.21 -13.63 9.55
N SER A 351 -9.43 -13.71 9.01
CA SER A 351 -9.76 -14.63 7.92
C SER A 351 -10.03 -13.92 6.59
N CYS A 352 -9.64 -14.54 5.48
CA CYS A 352 -10.09 -14.19 4.13
C CYS A 352 -10.67 -15.41 3.40
N ILE A 353 -11.62 -15.16 2.50
CA ILE A 353 -12.27 -16.25 1.74
C ILE A 353 -11.37 -16.70 0.58
N GLY A 354 -10.60 -15.76 0.01
CA GLY A 354 -9.62 -16.04 -1.04
C GLY A 354 -8.71 -14.87 -1.34
N CYS A 355 -7.91 -15.00 -2.40
CA CYS A 355 -7.04 -13.94 -2.87
C CYS A 355 -7.79 -13.04 -3.88
N HIS A 356 -8.15 -11.83 -3.46
CA HIS A 356 -8.90 -10.81 -4.24
C HIS A 356 -10.39 -11.08 -4.45
N GLU A 357 -11.01 -11.84 -3.56
CA GLU A 357 -12.45 -12.09 -3.54
C GLU A 357 -13.29 -10.79 -3.46
N VAL A 358 -14.58 -10.92 -3.81
CA VAL A 358 -15.56 -9.88 -3.51
C VAL A 358 -15.82 -9.90 -2.00
N ARG A 359 -15.49 -8.82 -1.29
CA ARG A 359 -15.53 -8.73 0.19
C ARG A 359 -16.90 -8.94 0.84
N ARG A 360 -17.99 -8.92 0.07
CA ARG A 360 -19.36 -9.23 0.53
C ARG A 360 -19.83 -10.63 0.15
N LYS A 361 -19.00 -11.41 -0.54
CA LYS A 361 -19.31 -12.80 -0.85
C LYS A 361 -19.27 -13.57 0.46
N ALA A 362 -20.36 -14.26 0.80
CA ALA A 362 -20.34 -15.19 1.92
C ALA A 362 -19.43 -16.39 1.59
N PRO A 363 -18.73 -16.98 2.58
CA PRO A 363 -17.98 -18.20 2.35
C PRO A 363 -18.93 -19.32 1.90
N ASN A 364 -18.48 -20.15 0.96
CA ASN A 364 -19.24 -21.35 0.61
C ASN A 364 -18.96 -22.43 1.67
N LEU A 365 -19.84 -22.53 2.66
CA LEU A 365 -19.72 -23.48 3.78
C LEU A 365 -20.08 -24.93 3.39
N LYS A 366 -20.39 -25.23 2.12
CA LYS A 366 -20.65 -26.62 1.66
C LYS A 366 -19.41 -27.51 1.64
N ARG A 367 -18.23 -27.01 2.01
CA ARG A 367 -17.00 -27.82 2.10
C ARG A 367 -16.86 -28.45 3.49
N ALA A 368 -16.23 -29.62 3.52
CA ALA A 368 -15.64 -30.19 4.73
C ALA A 368 -14.73 -29.18 5.42
N ILE A 369 -14.42 -29.41 6.71
CA ILE A 369 -13.49 -28.58 7.48
C ILE A 369 -12.20 -28.38 6.65
N PRO A 370 -11.78 -27.12 6.37
CA PRO A 370 -10.60 -26.85 5.57
C PRO A 370 -9.37 -27.56 6.12
N MET A 371 -8.53 -28.12 5.25
CA MET A 371 -7.35 -28.90 5.64
C MET A 371 -6.42 -28.13 6.57
N ALA A 372 -6.30 -26.82 6.39
CA ALA A 372 -5.50 -25.96 7.25
C ALA A 372 -6.01 -25.91 8.70
N MET A 373 -7.33 -26.01 8.92
CA MET A 373 -7.93 -26.00 10.26
C MET A 373 -7.85 -27.35 10.96
N ALA A 374 -7.57 -28.43 10.24
CA ALA A 374 -7.30 -29.75 10.81
C ALA A 374 -5.87 -29.87 11.37
N ARG A 375 -5.09 -28.78 11.35
CA ARG A 375 -3.68 -28.72 11.76
C ARG A 375 -3.45 -27.54 12.71
N PRO A 376 -2.41 -27.60 13.55
CA PRO A 376 -1.97 -26.44 14.32
C PRO A 376 -1.60 -25.27 13.40
N VAL A 377 -1.69 -24.05 13.93
CA VAL A 377 -1.25 -22.84 13.22
C VAL A 377 0.22 -22.93 12.82
N GLU A 378 0.52 -22.70 11.54
CA GLU A 378 1.88 -22.78 11.01
C GLU A 378 2.68 -21.50 11.33
N ALA A 379 3.88 -21.65 11.87
CA ALA A 379 4.84 -20.54 11.89
C ALA A 379 5.48 -20.39 10.49
N LEU A 380 5.69 -19.15 10.05
CA LEU A 380 6.31 -18.90 8.74
C LEU A 380 7.68 -19.55 8.64
N GLN A 381 7.88 -20.30 7.55
CA GLN A 381 9.14 -20.97 7.27
C GLN A 381 10.01 -20.11 6.36
N PRO A 382 11.35 -20.12 6.54
CA PRO A 382 12.26 -19.57 5.54
C PRO A 382 12.05 -20.28 4.20
N GLN A 383 12.01 -19.52 3.11
CA GLN A 383 12.07 -20.10 1.77
C GLN A 383 13.47 -20.69 1.50
N PRO A 384 13.62 -21.66 0.58
CA PRO A 384 14.92 -22.26 0.31
C PRO A 384 15.99 -21.22 -0.06
N GLY A 385 17.13 -21.30 0.61
CA GLY A 385 18.23 -20.34 0.48
C GLY A 385 18.21 -19.18 1.48
N ASP A 386 17.15 -19.04 2.27
CA ASP A 386 17.04 -18.10 3.38
C ASP A 386 17.15 -18.80 4.74
N THR A 387 17.61 -18.08 5.75
CA THR A 387 17.71 -18.57 7.14
C THR A 387 16.66 -17.94 8.07
N GLY A 388 15.88 -16.98 7.57
CA GLY A 388 14.89 -16.25 8.34
C GLY A 388 14.45 -14.95 7.66
N PRO A 389 13.72 -14.08 8.38
CA PRO A 389 13.25 -12.82 7.83
C PRO A 389 14.39 -11.90 7.39
N ARG A 390 14.34 -11.40 6.14
CA ARG A 390 15.40 -10.52 5.58
C ARG A 390 14.84 -9.45 4.66
N ALA A 391 15.57 -8.33 4.57
CA ALA A 391 15.32 -7.34 3.52
C ALA A 391 15.81 -7.87 2.16
N VAL A 392 15.08 -7.55 1.09
CA VAL A 392 15.54 -7.84 -0.27
C VAL A 392 16.60 -6.81 -0.64
N HIS A 393 17.79 -7.28 -1.02
CA HIS A 393 18.93 -6.42 -1.33
C HIS A 393 19.71 -7.01 -2.51
N TYR A 394 19.64 -6.36 -3.67
CA TYR A 394 20.17 -6.91 -4.93
C TYR A 394 21.64 -7.34 -4.86
N ALA A 395 22.49 -6.51 -4.26
CA ALA A 395 23.92 -6.77 -4.20
C ALA A 395 24.29 -7.94 -3.27
N LEU A 396 23.40 -8.37 -2.38
CA LEU A 396 23.58 -9.57 -1.55
C LEU A 396 22.84 -10.78 -2.13
N ASP A 397 21.66 -10.55 -2.71
CA ASP A 397 20.77 -11.64 -3.13
C ASP A 397 21.08 -12.14 -4.54
N VAL A 398 21.43 -11.24 -5.46
CA VAL A 398 21.51 -11.53 -6.90
C VAL A 398 22.93 -11.39 -7.44
N GLN A 399 23.64 -10.31 -7.10
CA GLN A 399 24.99 -10.08 -7.64
C GLN A 399 25.94 -11.27 -7.41
N PRO A 400 26.03 -11.90 -6.22
CA PRO A 400 26.93 -13.03 -6.01
C PRO A 400 26.62 -14.25 -6.90
N ILE A 401 25.34 -14.42 -7.27
CA ILE A 401 24.91 -15.49 -8.17
C ILE A 401 25.39 -15.19 -9.60
N LEU A 402 25.31 -13.93 -10.03
CA LEU A 402 25.81 -13.47 -11.33
C LEU A 402 27.34 -13.57 -11.40
N ASP A 403 28.04 -13.17 -10.34
CA ASP A 403 29.50 -13.26 -10.26
C ASP A 403 29.97 -14.71 -10.46
N LYS A 404 29.30 -15.65 -9.81
CA LYS A 404 29.62 -17.08 -9.89
C LYS A 404 29.25 -17.71 -11.24
N ASN A 405 28.12 -17.34 -11.84
CA ASN A 405 27.52 -18.11 -12.95
C ASN A 405 27.46 -17.38 -14.29
N CYS A 406 27.69 -16.06 -14.34
CA CYS A 406 27.41 -15.25 -15.52
C CYS A 406 28.58 -14.33 -15.92
N VAL A 407 29.25 -13.70 -14.95
CA VAL A 407 30.28 -12.67 -15.20
C VAL A 407 31.42 -13.16 -16.08
N SER A 408 31.80 -14.44 -16.02
CA SER A 408 32.86 -15.01 -16.87
C SER A 408 32.60 -14.85 -18.38
N CYS A 409 31.34 -14.75 -18.81
CA CYS A 409 30.96 -14.47 -20.21
C CYS A 409 30.40 -13.06 -20.43
N HIS A 410 29.92 -12.43 -19.36
CA HIS A 410 29.17 -11.18 -19.37
C HIS A 410 29.95 -10.06 -18.69
N SER A 411 31.22 -9.90 -19.10
CA SER A 411 32.15 -8.87 -18.59
C SER A 411 33.22 -8.51 -19.63
N GLY A 412 34.07 -7.54 -19.31
CA GLY A 412 35.19 -7.11 -20.15
C GLY A 412 34.78 -6.12 -21.25
N LYS A 413 35.69 -5.86 -22.19
CA LYS A 413 35.49 -4.84 -23.25
C LYS A 413 34.37 -5.20 -24.24
N VAL A 414 34.12 -6.50 -24.45
CA VAL A 414 33.11 -7.01 -25.38
C VAL A 414 32.31 -8.11 -24.67
N PRO A 415 31.39 -7.74 -23.74
CA PRO A 415 30.61 -8.71 -23.01
C PRO A 415 29.65 -9.44 -23.96
N LYS A 416 29.47 -10.75 -23.76
CA LYS A 416 28.60 -11.55 -24.63
C LYS A 416 27.16 -11.00 -24.63
N GLY A 417 26.58 -10.84 -25.81
CA GLY A 417 25.23 -10.31 -25.97
C GLY A 417 25.10 -8.84 -25.54
N ASP A 418 26.21 -8.09 -25.57
CA ASP A 418 26.28 -6.71 -25.10
C ASP A 418 25.80 -6.57 -23.64
N LEU A 419 25.97 -7.61 -22.82
CA LEU A 419 25.39 -7.66 -21.48
C LEU A 419 26.49 -7.73 -20.43
N ASP A 420 26.79 -6.61 -19.79
CA ASP A 420 27.72 -6.52 -18.67
C ASP A 420 26.98 -6.78 -17.34
N LEU A 421 27.35 -7.87 -16.66
CA LEU A 421 26.76 -8.31 -15.40
C LEU A 421 27.71 -8.16 -14.21
N THR A 422 28.76 -7.36 -14.35
CA THR A 422 29.70 -7.07 -13.25
C THR A 422 29.03 -6.28 -12.12
N GLY A 423 29.55 -6.47 -10.91
CA GLY A 423 29.17 -5.71 -9.72
C GLY A 423 29.78 -4.31 -9.64
N GLU A 424 30.39 -3.80 -10.70
CA GLU A 424 31.01 -2.47 -10.73
C GLU A 424 29.98 -1.38 -10.42
N LEU A 425 30.26 -0.52 -9.44
CA LEU A 425 29.40 0.61 -9.10
C LEU A 425 29.45 1.68 -10.19
N THR A 426 28.29 2.16 -10.63
CA THR A 426 28.15 3.20 -11.65
C THR A 426 27.91 4.59 -11.06
N GLY A 427 27.11 4.63 -9.98
CA GLY A 427 26.60 5.87 -9.39
C GLY A 427 25.77 5.53 -8.17
N LEU A 428 24.48 5.31 -8.37
CA LEU A 428 23.58 4.80 -7.32
C LEU A 428 23.42 3.29 -7.35
N TRP A 429 23.91 2.60 -8.37
CA TRP A 429 23.69 1.17 -8.58
C TRP A 429 24.99 0.49 -9.03
N ASN A 430 24.90 -0.76 -9.44
CA ASN A 430 25.95 -1.44 -10.18
C ASN A 430 25.55 -1.73 -11.64
N ARG A 431 26.55 -2.05 -12.47
CA ARG A 431 26.41 -2.31 -13.91
C ARG A 431 25.37 -3.38 -14.20
N SER A 432 25.41 -4.49 -13.48
CA SER A 432 24.50 -5.61 -13.72
C SER A 432 23.03 -5.24 -13.49
N TYR A 433 22.70 -4.54 -12.39
CA TYR A 433 21.34 -4.12 -12.09
C TYR A 433 20.80 -3.18 -13.16
N GLU A 434 21.61 -2.19 -13.55
CA GLU A 434 21.25 -1.27 -14.62
C GLU A 434 21.03 -1.98 -15.95
N ASN A 435 21.89 -2.94 -16.30
CA ASN A 435 21.72 -3.71 -17.53
C ASN A 435 20.45 -4.58 -17.50
N LEU A 436 20.20 -5.30 -16.41
CA LEU A 436 19.01 -6.16 -16.28
C LEU A 436 17.71 -5.35 -16.38
N THR A 437 17.68 -4.16 -15.78
CA THR A 437 16.52 -3.26 -15.75
C THR A 437 16.37 -2.48 -17.06
N LYS A 438 17.39 -1.72 -17.49
CA LYS A 438 17.33 -0.85 -18.68
C LYS A 438 17.15 -1.62 -19.98
N LYS A 439 17.66 -2.87 -20.07
CA LYS A 439 17.45 -3.75 -21.22
C LYS A 439 16.19 -4.62 -21.11
N ALA A 440 15.35 -4.37 -20.09
CA ALA A 440 14.09 -5.07 -19.85
C ALA A 440 14.23 -6.60 -19.84
N LEU A 441 15.29 -7.11 -19.19
CA LEU A 441 15.51 -8.54 -19.00
C LEU A 441 14.71 -9.09 -17.81
N VAL A 442 14.34 -8.21 -16.89
CA VAL A 442 13.41 -8.48 -15.78
C VAL A 442 12.11 -7.69 -15.98
N SER A 443 10.98 -8.31 -15.65
CA SER A 443 9.64 -7.73 -15.74
C SER A 443 9.17 -7.34 -14.34
N TYR A 444 8.89 -6.06 -14.13
CA TYR A 444 8.40 -5.51 -12.87
C TYR A 444 7.48 -4.31 -13.15
N LEU A 445 6.72 -3.86 -12.15
CA LEU A 445 5.80 -2.74 -12.26
C LEU A 445 6.57 -1.42 -12.12
N HIS A 446 6.44 -0.54 -13.11
CA HIS A 446 7.10 0.76 -13.09
C HIS A 446 6.28 1.76 -12.25
N THR A 447 6.55 1.80 -10.95
CA THR A 447 5.71 2.50 -9.96
C THR A 447 6.33 3.80 -9.46
N CYS A 448 7.61 4.05 -9.75
CA CYS A 448 8.27 5.34 -9.50
C CYS A 448 7.85 6.41 -10.54
N SER A 449 6.55 6.63 -10.72
CA SER A 449 5.98 7.66 -11.59
C SER A 449 4.68 8.24 -11.00
N TYR A 450 4.47 9.55 -11.17
CA TYR A 450 3.19 10.18 -10.86
C TYR A 450 2.08 9.66 -11.77
N GLY A 451 0.85 9.60 -11.27
CA GLY A 451 -0.33 9.48 -12.13
C GLY A 451 -1.04 8.15 -12.01
N SER A 452 -1.40 7.56 -13.14
CA SER A 452 -2.22 6.34 -13.23
C SER A 452 -1.41 5.03 -13.16
N SER A 453 -0.08 5.11 -13.05
CA SER A 453 0.84 3.97 -13.21
C SER A 453 0.45 2.81 -12.31
N HIS A 454 0.01 1.74 -12.95
CA HIS A 454 -0.44 0.50 -12.34
C HIS A 454 -1.52 0.67 -11.26
N VAL A 455 -2.25 1.79 -11.13
CA VAL A 455 -3.31 1.90 -10.09
C VAL A 455 -4.40 0.82 -10.26
N PRO A 456 -4.89 0.53 -11.49
CA PRO A 456 -5.73 -0.64 -11.73
C PRO A 456 -5.03 -1.95 -11.36
N LEU A 457 -5.84 -2.97 -11.04
CA LEU A 457 -5.30 -4.30 -10.74
C LEU A 457 -4.73 -4.92 -12.01
N GLU A 458 -3.50 -5.43 -11.92
CA GLU A 458 -2.87 -6.22 -12.97
C GLU A 458 -3.35 -7.67 -12.86
N PRO A 459 -3.72 -8.36 -13.96
CA PRO A 459 -4.08 -9.76 -13.91
C PRO A 459 -2.94 -10.67 -13.41
N PRO A 460 -3.23 -11.89 -12.92
CA PRO A 460 -2.19 -12.86 -12.57
C PRO A 460 -1.20 -13.10 -13.71
N VAL A 461 0.07 -13.36 -13.35
CA VAL A 461 1.18 -13.72 -14.26
C VAL A 461 1.44 -12.75 -15.43
N THR A 462 0.96 -11.50 -15.40
CA THR A 462 1.23 -10.50 -16.47
C THR A 462 2.54 -9.73 -16.29
N PHE A 463 3.22 -9.88 -15.15
CA PHE A 463 4.52 -9.30 -14.83
C PHE A 463 5.29 -10.24 -13.88
N GLY A 464 6.47 -9.82 -13.42
CA GLY A 464 7.26 -10.57 -12.44
C GLY A 464 8.13 -11.65 -13.05
N SER A 465 8.51 -12.64 -12.24
CA SER A 465 9.45 -13.70 -12.59
C SER A 465 8.97 -14.54 -13.78
N HIS A 466 7.68 -14.86 -13.89
CA HIS A 466 7.10 -15.59 -15.03
C HIS A 466 7.20 -14.84 -16.37
N ARG A 467 7.34 -13.51 -16.35
CA ARG A 467 7.41 -12.66 -17.56
C ARG A 467 8.81 -12.10 -17.81
N SER A 468 9.77 -12.48 -17.00
CA SER A 468 11.16 -12.01 -17.11
C SER A 468 11.94 -12.85 -18.12
N LYS A 469 12.48 -12.20 -19.17
CA LYS A 469 13.32 -12.85 -20.19
C LYS A 469 14.54 -13.54 -19.59
N MET A 470 15.09 -12.99 -18.51
CA MET A 470 16.17 -13.59 -17.73
C MET A 470 15.78 -14.96 -17.18
N ILE A 471 14.59 -15.08 -16.59
CA ILE A 471 14.09 -16.34 -16.02
C ILE A 471 13.81 -17.36 -17.11
N GLU A 472 13.19 -16.93 -18.22
CA GLU A 472 13.00 -17.78 -19.40
C GLU A 472 14.36 -18.33 -19.91
N ARG A 473 15.40 -17.49 -19.94
CA ARG A 473 16.73 -17.91 -20.39
C ARG A 473 17.41 -18.86 -19.41
N ILE A 474 17.30 -18.63 -18.10
CA ILE A 474 17.83 -19.53 -17.06
C ILE A 474 17.17 -20.92 -17.17
N ARG A 475 15.88 -20.98 -17.48
CA ARG A 475 15.13 -22.23 -17.64
C ARG A 475 15.40 -22.98 -18.96
N LYS A 476 15.89 -22.29 -20.00
CA LYS A 476 16.15 -22.89 -21.33
C LYS A 476 17.62 -23.30 -21.50
N ALA A 477 17.85 -24.51 -22.02
CA ALA A 477 19.15 -24.88 -22.61
C ALA A 477 19.44 -24.00 -23.86
N PRO A 478 20.70 -23.61 -24.17
CA PRO A 478 21.97 -24.15 -23.67
C PRO A 478 22.64 -23.30 -22.58
N CYS A 479 21.89 -22.61 -21.71
CA CYS A 479 22.51 -21.91 -20.59
C CYS A 479 23.08 -22.96 -19.60
N LYS A 480 24.38 -23.27 -19.70
CA LYS A 480 25.11 -24.18 -18.79
C LYS A 480 25.26 -23.59 -17.37
N SER A 481 24.48 -22.57 -17.01
CA SER A 481 24.54 -21.93 -15.71
C SER A 481 24.14 -22.97 -14.66
N LYS A 482 25.09 -23.42 -13.85
CA LYS A 482 24.89 -24.37 -12.75
C LYS A 482 24.19 -23.70 -11.56
N ILE A 483 23.18 -22.88 -11.85
CA ILE A 483 22.38 -22.16 -10.85
C ILE A 483 21.67 -23.20 -10.00
N THR A 484 21.89 -23.13 -8.69
CA THR A 484 21.23 -24.02 -7.74
C THR A 484 19.77 -23.61 -7.55
N ARG A 485 18.94 -24.51 -7.01
CA ARG A 485 17.54 -24.17 -6.68
C ARG A 485 17.45 -22.96 -5.73
N ASN A 486 18.33 -22.89 -4.73
CA ASN A 486 18.36 -21.77 -3.77
C ASN A 486 18.72 -20.45 -4.45
N ASP A 487 19.69 -20.46 -5.36
CA ASP A 487 20.08 -19.29 -6.14
C ASP A 487 18.94 -18.83 -7.06
N PHE A 488 18.28 -19.77 -7.74
CA PHE A 488 17.11 -19.47 -8.57
C PHE A 488 16.01 -18.78 -7.77
N ILE A 489 15.70 -19.31 -6.59
CA ILE A 489 14.65 -18.79 -5.70
C ILE A 489 14.99 -17.35 -5.25
N LYS A 490 16.26 -17.04 -4.96
CA LYS A 490 16.69 -15.66 -4.64
C LYS A 490 16.46 -14.70 -5.80
N ILE A 491 16.79 -15.09 -7.03
CA ILE A 491 16.58 -14.25 -8.22
C ILE A 491 15.09 -13.98 -8.42
N VAL A 492 14.23 -15.01 -8.43
CA VAL A 492 12.78 -14.81 -8.64
C VAL A 492 12.15 -14.01 -7.50
N THR A 493 12.62 -14.19 -6.26
CA THR A 493 12.15 -13.40 -5.11
C THR A 493 12.51 -11.93 -5.24
N TRP A 494 13.71 -11.60 -5.75
CA TRP A 494 14.08 -10.21 -6.01
C TRP A 494 13.21 -9.58 -7.09
N ILE A 495 12.97 -10.28 -8.20
CA ILE A 495 12.09 -9.82 -9.28
C ILE A 495 10.67 -9.62 -8.72
N ASP A 496 10.15 -10.62 -8.03
CA ASP A 496 8.80 -10.62 -7.47
C ASP A 496 8.67 -9.66 -6.26
N ALA A 497 9.76 -9.18 -5.67
CA ALA A 497 9.73 -8.06 -4.73
C ALA A 497 9.56 -6.68 -5.42
N ASN A 498 9.32 -6.67 -6.74
CA ASN A 498 9.30 -5.49 -7.61
C ASN A 498 10.69 -4.84 -7.78
N ALA A 499 11.72 -5.70 -7.85
CA ALA A 499 13.10 -5.38 -8.19
C ALA A 499 13.79 -4.25 -7.38
N PRO A 500 13.71 -4.22 -6.03
CA PRO A 500 14.48 -3.27 -5.22
C PRO A 500 15.98 -3.55 -5.34
N TYR A 501 16.80 -2.50 -5.41
CA TYR A 501 18.24 -2.60 -5.26
C TYR A 501 18.64 -2.55 -3.78
N TYR A 502 18.16 -1.52 -3.06
CA TYR A 502 18.53 -1.28 -1.66
C TYR A 502 17.52 -1.86 -0.67
N GLY A 503 17.97 -2.82 0.14
CA GLY A 503 17.30 -3.27 1.36
C GLY A 503 17.47 -2.35 2.58
N THR A 504 18.24 -1.25 2.49
CA THR A 504 18.54 -0.33 3.60
C THR A 504 18.57 1.15 3.17
N HIS A 505 18.30 2.08 4.09
CA HIS A 505 18.54 3.52 3.91
C HIS A 505 19.80 4.02 4.62
N ARG A 506 20.57 3.11 5.25
CA ARG A 506 21.74 3.47 6.03
C ARG A 506 22.92 3.82 5.12
N GLY A 507 23.55 4.96 5.40
CA GLY A 507 24.79 5.43 4.78
C GLY A 507 24.61 6.00 3.37
N LYS A 508 25.63 6.74 2.92
CA LYS A 508 25.73 7.35 1.59
C LYS A 508 25.83 6.26 0.53
N LYS A 509 25.01 6.34 -0.50
CA LYS A 509 24.89 5.31 -1.55
C LYS A 509 25.53 5.73 -2.86
N ASN A 510 25.50 7.03 -3.17
CA ASN A 510 26.04 7.53 -4.43
C ASN A 510 27.57 7.45 -4.44
N LEU A 511 28.12 6.88 -5.52
CA LEU A 511 29.56 6.71 -5.77
C LEU A 511 30.37 8.01 -5.66
N ARG A 512 29.74 9.18 -5.89
CA ARG A 512 30.39 10.49 -5.67
C ARG A 512 30.89 10.69 -4.24
N TRP A 513 30.38 9.92 -3.29
CA TRP A 513 30.75 9.97 -1.88
C TRP A 513 31.72 8.87 -1.46
N LYS A 514 32.34 8.15 -2.40
CA LYS A 514 33.18 6.97 -2.13
C LYS A 514 34.29 7.19 -1.10
N ASP A 515 34.78 8.43 -1.00
CA ASP A 515 35.89 8.80 -0.11
C ASP A 515 35.40 9.22 1.30
N GLU A 516 34.09 9.20 1.54
CA GLU A 516 33.52 9.52 2.85
C GLU A 516 33.32 8.30 3.75
N ALA A 517 33.56 8.47 5.05
CA ALA A 517 33.45 7.40 6.04
C ALA A 517 32.04 6.76 6.13
N ASP A 518 30.98 7.50 5.79
CA ASP A 518 29.59 7.03 5.79
C ASP A 518 29.15 6.45 4.42
N PHE A 519 30.06 6.27 3.45
CA PHE A 519 29.75 5.56 2.21
C PHE A 519 29.45 4.07 2.47
N ARG A 520 28.23 3.65 2.14
CA ARG A 520 27.65 2.32 2.38
C ARG A 520 26.79 1.88 1.17
N PRO A 521 27.41 1.62 0.00
CA PRO A 521 26.67 1.11 -1.16
C PRO A 521 26.16 -0.32 -0.93
N LEU A 522 26.75 -1.02 0.05
CA LEU A 522 26.36 -2.36 0.50
C LEU A 522 25.97 -2.30 1.98
N PRO A 523 25.03 -3.15 2.44
CA PRO A 523 24.71 -3.26 3.85
C PRO A 523 25.93 -3.81 4.59
N LEU A 524 26.12 -3.36 5.83
CA LEU A 524 27.15 -3.92 6.69
C LEU A 524 26.82 -5.39 6.95
N ALA A 525 27.79 -6.28 6.75
CA ALA A 525 27.65 -7.69 7.11
C ALA A 525 27.31 -7.81 8.60
N GLY A 526 26.16 -8.41 8.91
CA GLY A 526 25.76 -8.78 10.27
C GLY A 526 25.54 -7.62 11.25
N LYS A 527 24.33 -7.07 11.29
CA LYS A 527 23.61 -6.70 12.53
C LYS A 527 22.11 -6.77 12.29
#